data_AF-A0A383EV47-F1
#
_entry.id   AF-A0A383EV47-F1
#
_cell.length_a   1.000
_cell.length_b   1.000
_cell.length_c   1.000
_cell.angle_alpha   90.00
_cell.angle_beta   90.00
_cell.angle_gamma   90.00
#
_symmetry.space_group_name_H-M   'P 1'
#
loop_
_entity.id
_entity.type
_entity.pdbx_description
1 polymer ?
#
loop_
_entity_poly.entity_id
_entity_poly.type
_entity_poly.pdbx_seq_one_letter_code
_entity_poly.pdbx_strand_id
1 'polypeptide(L)' 'LKKRSDDNVETAKKRYETYENSTKPLLEHYSKSGLLKNIGGENKIEEIAAKIAGFINLIQG' A
#
# COMPACT_ATOMS: atom_id res chain seq x y z
N LEU A 1 6.27 7.47 -22.63
CA LEU A 1 5.75 6.45 -21.68
C LEU A 1 5.13 5.31 -22.49
N LYS A 2 5.54 4.06 -22.24
CA LYS A 2 4.98 2.88 -22.92
C LYS A 2 3.83 2.34 -22.07
N LYS A 3 2.64 2.25 -22.66
CA LYS A 3 1.44 1.71 -21.98
C LYS A 3 1.52 0.19 -21.91
N ARG A 4 1.20 -0.40 -20.76
CA ARG A 4 1.13 -1.86 -20.62
C ARG A 4 -0.17 -2.37 -21.22
N SER A 5 -0.19 -3.64 -21.63
CA SER A 5 -1.40 -4.27 -22.19
C SER A 5 -2.54 -4.36 -21.19
N ASP A 6 -2.23 -4.37 -19.89
CA ASP A 6 -3.18 -4.53 -18.79
C ASP A 6 -3.61 -3.19 -18.15
N ASP A 7 -3.18 -2.06 -18.70
CA ASP A 7 -3.62 -0.72 -18.29
C ASP A 7 -5.02 -0.40 -18.88
N ASN A 8 -6.01 -1.18 -18.44
CA ASN A 8 -7.41 -1.08 -18.85
C ASN A 8 -8.38 -1.21 -17.67
N VAL A 9 -9.60 -0.70 -17.86
CA VAL A 9 -10.62 -0.59 -16.80
C VAL A 9 -11.05 -1.95 -16.26
N GLU A 10 -11.17 -2.96 -17.12
CA GLU A 10 -11.56 -4.31 -16.73
C GLU A 10 -10.53 -4.92 -15.77
N THR A 11 -9.24 -4.81 -16.11
CA THR A 11 -8.14 -5.27 -15.26
C THR A 11 -8.11 -4.51 -13.94
N ALA A 12 -8.31 -3.18 -13.97
CA ALA A 12 -8.33 -2.36 -12.76
C ALA A 12 -9.45 -2.78 -11.79
N LYS A 13 -10.66 -3.02 -12.30
CA LYS A 13 -11.81 -3.51 -11.50
C LYS A 13 -11.51 -4.87 -10.87
N LYS A 14 -11.04 -5.83 -11.67
CA LYS A 14 -10.70 -7.17 -11.18
C LYS A 14 -9.62 -7.15 -10.10
N ARG A 15 -8.60 -6.29 -10.25
CA ARG A 15 -7.56 -6.09 -9.22
C ARG A 15 -8.11 -5.50 -7.94
N TYR A 16 -9.01 -4.52 -8.04
CA TYR A 16 -9.64 -3.91 -6.88
C TYR A 16 -10.50 -4.93 -6.10
N GLU A 17 -11.33 -5.72 -6.79
CA GLU A 17 -12.12 -6.79 -6.18
C GLU A 17 -11.23 -7.84 -5.50
N THR A 18 -10.12 -8.22 -6.14
CA THR A 18 -9.15 -9.16 -5.56
C THR A 18 -8.51 -8.58 -4.29
N TYR A 19 -8.15 -7.29 -4.30
CA TYR A 19 -7.61 -6.61 -3.13
C TYR A 19 -8.60 -6.60 -1.96
N GLU A 20 -9.85 -6.21 -2.21
CA GLU A 20 -10.90 -6.15 -1.18
C GLU A 20 -11.14 -7.52 -0.52
N ASN A 21 -11.13 -8.60 -1.30
CA ASN A 21 -11.44 -9.94 -0.80
C ASN A 21 -10.24 -10.68 -0.19
N SER A 22 -9.03 -10.44 -0.67
CA SER A 22 -7.85 -11.26 -0.30
C SER A 22 -6.75 -10.49 0.42
N THR A 23 -6.56 -9.21 0.13
CA THR A 23 -5.46 -8.42 0.68
C THR A 23 -5.91 -7.51 1.83
N LYS A 24 -7.05 -6.84 1.70
CA LYS A 24 -7.59 -5.92 2.71
C LYS A 24 -7.78 -6.56 4.09
N PRO A 25 -8.24 -7.82 4.23
CA PRO A 25 -8.38 -8.45 5.54
C PRO A 25 -7.05 -8.57 6.32
N LEU A 26 -5.90 -8.56 5.63
CA LEU A 26 -4.58 -8.58 6.28
C LEU A 26 -4.31 -7.32 7.11
N LEU A 27 -4.96 -6.19 6.79
CA LEU A 27 -4.85 -4.97 7.59
C LEU A 27 -5.32 -5.20 9.03
N GLU A 28 -6.43 -5.92 9.22
CA GLU A 28 -6.92 -6.24 10.56
C GLU A 28 -5.93 -7.13 11.32
N HIS A 29 -5.36 -8.13 10.65
CA HIS A 29 -4.35 -9.00 11.23
C HIS A 29 -3.12 -8.22 11.73
N TYR A 30 -2.54 -7.36 10.90
CA TYR A 30 -1.35 -6.57 11.28
C TYR A 30 -1.66 -5.41 12.22
N SER A 31 -2.90 -4.89 12.22
CA SER A 31 -3.34 -3.92 13.21
C SER A 31 -3.36 -4.52 14.61
N LYS A 32 -3.87 -5.76 14.74
CA LYS A 32 -3.92 -6.48 16.03
C LYS A 32 -2.54 -6.81 16.58
N SER A 33 -1.53 -7.00 15.72
CA SER A 33 -0.14 -7.25 16.15
C SER A 33 0.66 -5.97 16.42
N GLY A 34 0.08 -4.78 16.22
CA GLY A 34 0.78 -3.49 16.37
C GLY A 34 1.84 -3.20 15.30
N LEU A 35 1.93 -4.05 14.27
CA LEU A 35 2.91 -3.96 13.20
C LEU A 35 2.46 -3.02 12.07
N LEU A 36 1.16 -2.80 11.90
CA LEU A 36 0.63 -1.95 10.85
C LEU A 36 1.05 -0.47 11.03
N LYS A 37 1.66 0.11 9.99
CA LYS A 37 1.96 1.55 9.88
C LYS A 37 1.25 2.13 8.67
N ASN A 38 0.43 3.17 8.86
CA ASN A 38 -0.37 3.80 7.81
C ASN A 38 0.31 5.03 7.20
N ILE A 39 0.27 5.14 5.87
CA ILE A 39 0.79 6.26 5.08
C ILE A 39 -0.27 6.67 4.06
N GLY A 40 -0.58 7.97 3.95
CA GLY A 40 -1.47 8.49 2.92
C GLY A 40 -0.75 8.48 1.57
N GLY A 41 -1.31 7.76 0.60
CA GLY A 41 -0.75 7.60 -0.75
C GLY A 41 -1.00 8.78 -1.69
N GLU A 42 -1.79 9.75 -1.25
CA GLU A 42 -2.14 10.98 -1.94
C GLU A 42 -1.12 12.13 -1.73
N ASN A 43 -0.17 11.96 -0.81
CA ASN A 43 0.86 12.94 -0.51
C ASN A 43 1.96 12.98 -1.58
N LYS A 44 2.86 13.96 -1.48
CA LYS A 44 4.03 14.05 -2.37
C LYS A 44 4.95 12.85 -2.17
N ILE A 45 5.64 12.44 -3.23
CA ILE A 45 6.56 11.28 -3.21
C ILE A 45 7.62 11.46 -2.12
N GLU A 46 8.15 12.66 -1.95
CA GLU A 46 9.19 12.98 -0.96
C GLU A 46 8.66 12.81 0.47
N GLU A 47 7.41 13.22 0.73
CA GLU A 47 6.75 13.10 2.03
C GLU A 47 6.47 11.63 2.37
N ILE A 48 6.00 10.85 1.39
CA ILE A 48 5.77 9.41 1.52
C ILE A 48 7.10 8.70 1.83
N ALA A 49 8.16 9.00 1.06
CA ALA A 49 9.47 8.40 1.24
C ALA A 49 10.08 8.71 2.62
N ALA A 50 9.99 9.97 3.06
CA ALA A 50 10.46 10.38 4.38
C ALA A 50 9.70 9.63 5.51
N LYS A 51 8.38 9.47 5.38
CA LYS A 51 7.57 8.74 6.36
C LYS A 51 7.92 7.25 6.42
N ILE A 52 8.15 6.61 5.26
CA ILE A 52 8.62 5.21 5.18
C ILE A 52 9.97 5.07 5.90
N ALA A 53 10.94 5.94 5.57
CA ALA A 53 12.27 5.91 6.19
C ALA A 53 12.20 6.10 7.71
N GLY A 54 11.34 7.00 8.19
CA GLY A 54 11.08 7.19 9.61
C GLY A 54 10.61 5.90 10.32
N PHE A 55 9.69 5.14 9.71
CA PHE A 55 9.25 3.86 10.29
C PHE A 55 10.35 2.79 10.30
N ILE A 56 11.16 2.70 9.24
CA ILE A 56 12.26 1.74 9.16
C ILE A 56 13.32 2.03 10.22
N ASN A 57 13.71 3.29 10.38
CA ASN A 57 14.73 3.70 11.36
C ASN A 57 14.31 3.38 12.81
N LEU A 58 13.01 3.44 13.13
CA LEU A 58 12.49 3.05 14.45
C LEU A 58 12.59 1.54 14.73
N ILE A 59 12.67 0.71 13.69
CA ILE A 59 12.79 -0.76 13.80
C ILE A 59 14.26 -1.18 13.88
N GLN A 60 15.14 -0.47 13.19
CA GLN A 60 16.58 -0.77 13.07
C GLN A 60 17.43 -0.19 14.21
N GLY A 61 16.83 0.06 15.40
CA GLY A 61 17.52 0.63 16.56
C GLY A 61 18.91 0.05 16.81
#